data_AF-A0A0P7U9M3-F1
#
_entry.id   AF-A0A0P7U9M3-F1
#
_cell.length_a   1.000
_cell.length_b   1.000
_cell.length_c   1.000
_cell.angle_alpha   90.00
_cell.angle_beta   90.00
_cell.angle_gamma   90.00
#
_symmetry.space_group_name_H-M   'P 1'
#
loop_
_entity.id
_entity.type
_entity.pdbx_description
1 polymer ?
#
loop_
_entity_poly.entity_id
_entity_poly.type
_entity_poly.pdbx_seq_one_letter_code
_entity_poly.pdbx_strand_id
1 'polypeptide(L)'
;MAGSGSAKGGLLSDGSGLLGGRTPAEVESMARLLRELEKEKELFRKLLKVAVSAMEGKDCREAMRAIAQSSTVPQEHLSQIVAGMYSLLKGALRLPVSSLKQEVFKEELRELRISEEFVTDFASVVFGNRRMALEAATKGQGPRLPTVEDLRWRVDVAISTSSLVRALQPSILMQMKLSDGRTHQFEVPVSKFQELRYNVALILKEMNDLEKRSILKIQD
;
A
#
# COMPACT_ATOMS: atom_id res chain seq x y z
N MET A 1 23.31 -35.80 -30.64
CA MET A 1 23.93 -34.65 -29.94
C MET A 1 23.40 -33.36 -30.54
N ALA A 2 22.49 -32.69 -29.83
CA ALA A 2 22.35 -31.23 -29.79
C ALA A 2 21.28 -30.97 -28.72
N GLY A 3 21.72 -30.46 -27.57
CA GLY A 3 20.83 -30.14 -26.46
C GLY A 3 20.16 -28.79 -26.69
N SER A 4 18.85 -28.74 -26.56
CA SER A 4 18.10 -27.51 -26.34
C SER A 4 17.60 -27.51 -24.91
N GLY A 5 18.29 -26.77 -24.04
CA GLY A 5 17.88 -26.53 -22.67
C GLY A 5 16.59 -25.70 -22.64
N SER A 6 15.48 -26.34 -22.32
CA SER A 6 14.22 -25.67 -22.05
C SER A 6 14.30 -25.06 -20.65
N ALA A 7 14.36 -23.73 -20.60
CA ALA A 7 14.28 -22.96 -19.38
C ALA A 7 13.00 -23.32 -18.61
N LYS A 8 13.16 -23.86 -17.40
CA LYS A 8 12.08 -23.99 -16.43
C LYS A 8 11.73 -22.59 -15.93
N GLY A 9 10.76 -21.95 -16.58
CA GLY A 9 10.03 -20.82 -16.00
C GLY A 9 9.26 -21.33 -14.79
N GLY A 10 9.74 -21.03 -13.60
CA GLY A 10 9.04 -21.31 -12.36
C GLY A 10 7.73 -20.52 -12.34
N LEU A 11 6.63 -21.24 -12.09
CA LEU A 11 5.36 -20.69 -11.63
C LEU A 11 5.64 -19.73 -10.46
N LEU A 12 5.60 -18.43 -10.73
CA LEU A 12 5.48 -17.42 -9.69
C LEU A 12 4.04 -16.94 -9.72
N SER A 13 3.39 -17.08 -8.57
CA SER A 13 1.99 -16.83 -8.30
C SER A 13 1.51 -15.50 -8.88
N ASP A 14 0.50 -15.58 -9.75
CA ASP A 14 -0.21 -14.42 -10.26
C ASP A 14 -0.93 -13.68 -9.12
N GLY A 15 -0.42 -12.48 -8.80
CA GLY A 15 -1.23 -11.28 -8.67
C GLY A 15 -2.23 -11.17 -7.51
N SER A 16 -1.75 -11.11 -6.26
CA SER A 16 -2.36 -10.29 -5.18
C SER A 16 -1.72 -10.54 -3.79
N GLY A 17 -0.39 -10.46 -3.68
CA GLY A 17 0.26 -10.47 -2.36
C GLY A 17 0.30 -9.08 -1.73
N LEU A 18 0.67 -8.98 -0.45
CA LEU A 18 1.01 -7.74 0.28
C LEU A 18 1.85 -6.75 -0.54
N LEU A 19 2.73 -7.29 -1.37
CA LEU A 19 3.73 -6.59 -2.16
C LEU A 19 3.27 -6.30 -3.60
N GLY A 20 2.04 -6.65 -3.94
CA GLY A 20 1.47 -6.50 -5.28
C GLY A 20 1.66 -7.74 -6.16
N GLY A 21 1.74 -7.52 -7.48
CA GLY A 21 1.84 -8.61 -8.47
C GLY A 21 3.25 -9.20 -8.63
N ARG A 22 4.30 -8.54 -8.14
CA ARG A 22 5.67 -9.05 -8.08
C ARG A 22 6.32 -8.61 -6.78
N THR A 23 7.06 -9.51 -6.14
CA THR A 23 7.88 -9.18 -4.97
C THR A 23 9.01 -8.23 -5.37
N PRO A 24 9.18 -7.06 -4.71
CA PRO A 24 10.30 -6.16 -4.99
C PRO A 24 11.66 -6.86 -4.79
N ALA A 25 12.64 -6.55 -5.64
CA ALA A 25 13.96 -7.16 -5.61
C ALA A 25 14.69 -6.93 -4.27
N GLU A 26 14.39 -5.81 -3.61
CA GLU A 26 14.89 -5.45 -2.29
C GLU A 26 14.37 -6.42 -1.21
N VAL A 27 13.11 -6.84 -1.30
CA VAL A 27 12.49 -7.78 -0.35
C VAL A 27 13.05 -9.19 -0.58
N GLU A 28 13.25 -9.59 -1.83
CA GLU A 28 13.85 -10.88 -2.17
C GLU A 28 15.32 -10.97 -1.70
N SER A 29 16.10 -9.91 -1.95
CA SER A 29 17.49 -9.81 -1.51
C SER A 29 17.60 -9.83 0.02
N MET A 30 16.73 -9.08 0.70
CA MET A 30 16.62 -9.11 2.17
C MET A 30 16.29 -10.52 2.65
N ALA A 31 15.29 -11.20 2.09
CA ALA A 31 14.91 -12.55 2.52
C ALA A 31 16.06 -13.56 2.35
N ARG A 32 16.92 -13.39 1.35
CA ARG A 32 18.15 -14.20 1.20
C ARG A 32 19.16 -13.91 2.31
N LEU A 33 19.46 -12.63 2.56
CA LEU A 33 20.43 -12.19 3.57
C LEU A 33 19.97 -12.48 5.00
N LEU A 34 18.66 -12.47 5.27
CA LEU A 34 18.12 -12.81 6.59
C LEU A 34 18.39 -14.27 6.98
N ARG A 35 18.50 -15.19 6.02
CA ARG A 35 18.87 -16.59 6.30
C ARG A 35 20.29 -16.70 6.82
N GLU A 36 21.19 -15.86 6.30
CA GLU A 36 22.58 -15.78 6.76
C GLU A 36 22.67 -15.18 8.18
N LEU A 37 21.70 -14.32 8.55
CA LEU A 37 21.61 -13.65 9.85
C LEU A 37 20.74 -14.35 10.90
N GLU A 38 20.24 -15.56 10.64
CA GLU A 38 19.40 -16.29 11.60
C GLU A 38 20.06 -16.47 12.98
N LYS A 39 21.39 -16.51 13.02
CA LYS A 39 22.19 -16.64 14.26
C LYS A 39 22.37 -15.30 15.01
N GLU A 40 22.16 -14.16 14.35
CA GLU A 40 22.40 -12.82 14.90
C GLU A 40 21.08 -12.06 15.16
N LYS A 41 20.23 -12.62 16.02
CA LYS A 41 18.88 -12.11 16.32
C LYS A 41 18.88 -10.67 16.84
N GLU A 42 19.86 -10.32 17.65
CA GLU A 42 20.00 -8.95 18.19
C GLU A 42 20.37 -7.94 17.10
N LEU A 43 21.10 -8.35 16.06
CA LEU A 43 21.38 -7.50 14.91
C LEU A 43 20.10 -7.25 14.11
N PHE A 44 19.31 -8.30 13.85
CA PHE A 44 18.01 -8.19 13.18
C PHE A 44 17.09 -7.17 13.88
N ARG A 45 16.91 -7.28 15.20
CA ARG A 45 16.04 -6.36 15.96
C ARG A 45 16.53 -4.91 15.92
N LYS A 46 17.84 -4.70 15.94
CA LYS A 46 18.45 -3.36 15.77
C LYS A 46 18.16 -2.80 14.38
N LEU A 47 18.31 -3.61 13.32
CA LEU A 47 18.01 -3.21 11.94
C LEU A 47 16.51 -2.92 11.73
N LEU A 48 15.64 -3.76 12.30
CA LEU A 48 14.19 -3.54 12.27
C LEU A 48 13.82 -2.22 12.97
N LYS A 49 14.44 -1.92 14.13
CA LYS A 49 14.25 -0.65 14.83
C LYS A 49 14.70 0.54 13.99
N VAL A 50 15.78 0.40 13.23
CA VAL A 50 16.25 1.43 12.28
C VAL A 50 15.23 1.62 11.15
N ALA A 51 14.73 0.54 10.54
CA ALA A 51 13.71 0.62 9.50
C ALA A 51 12.43 1.32 10.01
N VAL A 52 11.97 0.98 11.22
CA VAL A 52 10.82 1.63 11.87
C VAL A 52 11.09 3.11 12.14
N SER A 53 12.27 3.46 12.65
CA SER A 53 12.65 4.86 12.89
C SER A 53 12.73 5.68 11.59
N ALA A 54 13.17 5.06 10.50
CA ALA A 54 13.18 5.68 9.18
C ALA A 54 11.76 5.91 8.65
N MET A 55 10.81 4.99 8.88
CA MET A 55 9.38 5.19 8.56
C MET A 55 8.75 6.31 9.39
N GLU A 56 9.23 6.52 10.62
CA GLU A 56 8.83 7.67 11.45
C GLU A 56 9.45 9.01 10.97
N GLY A 57 10.35 8.98 9.98
CA GLY A 57 11.04 10.17 9.48
C GLY A 57 12.23 10.64 10.31
N LYS A 58 12.75 9.80 11.21
CA LYS A 58 13.92 10.12 12.03
C LYS A 58 15.22 9.88 11.26
N ASP A 59 16.25 10.68 11.53
CA ASP A 59 17.58 10.45 10.96
C ASP A 59 18.20 9.18 11.56
N CYS A 60 18.45 8.21 10.71
CA CYS A 60 18.97 6.89 11.09
C CYS A 60 20.45 6.70 10.76
N ARG A 61 21.15 7.74 10.26
CA ARG A 61 22.54 7.63 9.80
C ARG A 61 23.51 7.21 10.90
N GLU A 62 23.37 7.77 12.09
CA GLU A 62 24.23 7.46 13.24
C GLU A 62 23.97 6.06 13.78
N ALA A 63 22.70 5.66 13.90
CA ALA A 63 22.32 4.32 14.31
C ALA A 63 22.85 3.25 13.32
N MET A 64 22.76 3.51 12.02
CA MET A 64 23.31 2.62 11.00
C MET A 64 24.84 2.53 11.09
N ARG A 65 25.52 3.66 11.34
CA ARG A 65 26.99 3.68 11.52
C ARG A 65 27.42 2.88 12.75
N ALA A 66 26.73 3.03 13.88
CA ALA A 66 27.01 2.27 15.10
C ALA A 66 26.81 0.77 14.89
N ILE A 67 25.75 0.38 14.17
CA ILE A 67 25.51 -1.03 13.82
C ILE A 67 26.63 -1.56 12.94
N ALA A 68 27.00 -0.85 11.87
CA ALA A 68 28.07 -1.25 10.95
C ALA A 68 29.43 -1.41 11.65
N GLN A 69 29.74 -0.60 12.66
CA GLN A 69 30.96 -0.72 13.46
C GLN A 69 30.94 -1.93 14.41
N SER A 70 29.76 -2.36 14.85
CA SER A 70 29.58 -3.47 15.78
C SER A 70 29.36 -4.83 15.10
N SER A 71 29.07 -4.84 13.79
CA SER A 71 28.73 -6.04 13.03
C SER A 71 29.89 -6.52 12.18
N THR A 72 29.97 -7.83 11.97
CA THR A 72 30.88 -8.48 11.01
C THR A 72 30.35 -8.46 9.57
N VAL A 73 29.09 -8.03 9.39
CA VAL A 73 28.36 -8.02 8.13
C VAL A 73 28.76 -6.80 7.28
N PRO A 74 28.99 -6.96 5.96
CA PRO A 74 29.27 -5.85 5.07
C PRO A 74 28.19 -4.77 5.09
N GLN A 75 28.58 -3.50 5.06
CA GLN A 75 27.65 -2.36 5.10
C GLN A 75 26.61 -2.40 3.96
N GLU A 76 27.00 -2.89 2.79
CA GLU A 76 26.08 -3.07 1.65
C GLU A 76 24.94 -4.03 1.99
N HIS A 77 25.23 -5.17 2.61
CA HIS A 77 24.21 -6.13 3.03
C HIS A 77 23.28 -5.51 4.09
N LEU A 78 23.81 -4.77 5.06
CA LEU A 78 22.98 -4.05 6.05
C LEU A 78 22.02 -3.06 5.39
N SER A 79 22.50 -2.32 4.39
CA SER A 79 21.67 -1.37 3.64
C SER A 79 20.57 -2.06 2.83
N GLN A 80 20.87 -3.19 2.18
CA GLN A 80 19.91 -4.00 1.45
C GLN A 80 18.84 -4.60 2.38
N ILE A 81 19.24 -5.08 3.55
CA ILE A 81 18.30 -5.61 4.55
C ILE A 81 17.35 -4.50 5.01
N VAL A 82 17.86 -3.33 5.38
CA VAL A 82 17.02 -2.22 5.85
C VAL A 82 16.11 -1.69 4.73
N ALA A 83 16.60 -1.63 3.49
CA ALA A 83 15.78 -1.25 2.34
C ALA A 83 14.64 -2.25 2.08
N GLY A 84 14.92 -3.56 2.18
CA GLY A 84 13.91 -4.61 2.07
C GLY A 84 12.90 -4.56 3.22
N MET A 85 13.36 -4.37 4.46
CA MET A 85 12.50 -4.22 5.65
C MET A 85 11.57 -3.02 5.51
N TYR A 86 12.12 -1.88 5.11
CA TYR A 86 11.36 -0.66 4.88
C TYR A 86 10.30 -0.86 3.79
N SER A 87 10.67 -1.49 2.68
CA SER A 87 9.75 -1.75 1.56
C SER A 87 8.63 -2.71 1.95
N LEU A 88 8.96 -3.77 2.68
CA LEU A 88 8.01 -4.75 3.22
C LEU A 88 7.02 -4.09 4.18
N LEU A 89 7.52 -3.36 5.18
CA LEU A 89 6.69 -2.67 6.16
C LEU A 89 5.83 -1.59 5.51
N LYS A 90 6.36 -0.83 4.55
CA LYS A 90 5.61 0.17 3.79
C LYS A 90 4.49 -0.47 2.96
N GLY A 91 4.74 -1.63 2.36
CA GLY A 91 3.71 -2.42 1.67
C GLY A 91 2.59 -2.83 2.63
N ALA A 92 2.96 -3.36 3.81
CA ALA A 92 2.00 -3.79 4.82
C ALA A 92 1.15 -2.67 5.43
N LEU A 93 1.77 -1.52 5.70
CA LEU A 93 1.10 -0.36 6.28
C LEU A 93 0.24 0.41 5.27
N ARG A 94 0.42 0.17 3.96
CA ARG A 94 -0.44 0.75 2.93
C ARG A 94 -1.83 0.12 2.91
N LEU A 95 -1.95 -1.15 3.33
CA LEU A 95 -3.22 -1.85 3.37
C LEU A 95 -3.97 -1.53 4.68
N PRO A 96 -5.30 -1.33 4.66
CA PRO A 96 -6.09 -1.22 5.89
C PRO A 96 -6.01 -2.50 6.74
N VAL A 97 -6.10 -2.36 8.07
CA VAL A 97 -6.11 -3.50 9.00
C VAL A 97 -7.30 -4.44 8.74
N SER A 98 -8.41 -3.90 8.23
CA SER A 98 -9.60 -4.69 7.86
C SER A 98 -9.34 -5.67 6.72
N SER A 99 -8.43 -5.32 5.81
CA SER A 99 -8.15 -6.09 4.60
C SER A 99 -6.93 -7.01 4.78
N LEU A 100 -5.91 -6.56 5.54
CA LEU A 100 -4.72 -7.37 5.82
C LEU A 100 -4.90 -8.19 7.11
N LYS A 101 -5.12 -9.51 6.96
CA LYS A 101 -5.16 -10.44 8.10
C LYS A 101 -3.76 -10.81 8.57
N GLN A 102 -3.59 -10.93 9.89
CA GLN A 102 -2.31 -11.28 10.49
C GLN A 102 -1.76 -12.64 10.03
N GLU A 103 -2.62 -13.65 9.89
CA GLU A 103 -2.16 -14.97 9.45
C GLU A 103 -1.70 -14.99 7.99
N VAL A 104 -2.43 -14.32 7.10
CA VAL A 104 -2.02 -14.17 5.68
C VAL A 104 -0.66 -13.47 5.59
N PHE A 105 -0.46 -12.42 6.40
CA PHE A 105 0.84 -11.74 6.45
C PHE A 105 1.97 -12.67 6.90
N LYS A 106 1.74 -13.51 7.92
CA LYS A 106 2.76 -14.48 8.38
C LYS A 106 3.03 -15.55 7.32
N GLU A 107 1.99 -16.06 6.65
CA GLU A 107 2.12 -17.04 5.57
C GLU A 107 2.98 -16.50 4.43
N GLU A 108 2.73 -15.27 3.97
CA GLU A 108 3.56 -14.65 2.93
C GLU A 108 5.04 -14.51 3.35
N LEU A 109 5.33 -14.18 4.61
CA LEU A 109 6.71 -14.13 5.10
C LEU A 109 7.35 -15.54 5.18
N ARG A 110 6.56 -16.58 5.48
CA ARG A 110 7.02 -17.97 5.45
C ARG A 110 7.32 -18.43 4.03
N GLU A 111 6.53 -18.02 3.04
CA GLU A 111 6.78 -18.28 1.61
C GLU A 111 8.11 -17.65 1.15
N LEU A 112 8.47 -16.48 1.68
CA LEU A 112 9.77 -15.84 1.47
C LEU A 112 10.95 -16.58 2.17
N ARG A 113 10.64 -17.65 2.93
CA ARG A 113 11.56 -18.44 3.75
C ARG A 113 12.23 -17.61 4.84
N ILE A 114 11.47 -16.73 5.48
CA ILE A 114 11.90 -15.99 6.67
C ILE A 114 11.62 -16.86 7.90
N SER A 115 12.57 -16.92 8.83
CA SER A 115 12.43 -17.68 10.09
C SER A 115 11.26 -17.16 10.95
N GLU A 116 10.53 -18.08 11.60
CA GLU A 116 9.31 -17.78 12.36
C GLU A 116 9.52 -16.72 13.44
N GLU A 117 10.70 -16.68 14.06
CA GLU A 117 11.01 -15.66 15.05
C GLU A 117 11.00 -14.25 14.46
N PHE A 118 11.59 -14.06 13.27
CA PHE A 118 11.57 -12.78 12.56
C PHE A 118 10.17 -12.44 12.05
N VAL A 119 9.39 -13.45 11.66
CA VAL A 119 7.97 -13.27 11.29
C VAL A 119 7.18 -12.67 12.45
N THR A 120 7.38 -13.17 13.69
CA THR A 120 6.71 -12.60 14.87
C THR A 120 7.10 -11.16 15.13
N ASP A 121 8.38 -10.82 15.00
CA ASP A 121 8.87 -9.45 15.17
C ASP A 121 8.27 -8.50 14.10
N PHE A 122 8.23 -8.90 12.82
CA PHE A 122 7.55 -8.12 11.78
C PHE A 122 6.05 -7.95 12.05
N ALA A 123 5.37 -9.02 12.44
CA ALA A 123 3.94 -8.98 12.75
C ALA A 123 3.66 -8.04 13.95
N SER A 124 4.53 -8.00 14.95
CA SER A 124 4.41 -7.08 16.10
C SER A 124 4.48 -5.60 15.68
N VAL A 125 5.26 -5.28 14.65
CA VAL A 125 5.38 -3.91 14.12
C VAL A 125 4.13 -3.54 13.30
N VAL A 126 3.66 -4.46 12.44
CA VAL A 126 2.54 -4.20 11.52
C VAL A 126 1.19 -4.20 12.24
N PHE A 127 0.99 -5.05 13.24
CA PHE A 127 -0.29 -5.23 13.94
C PHE A 127 -0.28 -4.72 15.39
N GLY A 128 0.86 -4.23 15.88
CA GLY A 128 0.97 -3.71 17.23
C GLY A 128 0.58 -2.24 17.39
N ASN A 129 0.76 -1.72 18.61
CA ASN A 129 0.33 -0.38 19.03
C ASN A 129 0.98 0.76 18.25
N ARG A 130 2.12 0.52 17.59
CA ARG A 130 2.86 1.54 16.82
C ARG A 130 2.28 1.79 15.43
N ARG A 131 1.40 0.93 14.93
CA ARG A 131 0.85 1.01 13.57
C ARG A 131 0.26 2.39 13.25
N MET A 132 -0.58 2.93 14.14
CA MET A 132 -1.24 4.23 13.91
C MET A 132 -0.23 5.38 13.74
N ALA A 133 0.85 5.38 14.53
CA ALA A 133 1.91 6.38 14.43
C ALA A 133 2.68 6.24 13.11
N LEU A 134 2.95 5.01 12.67
CA LEU A 134 3.64 4.73 11.41
C LEU A 134 2.78 5.08 10.19
N GLU A 135 1.47 4.80 10.25
CA GLU A 135 0.52 5.22 9.22
C GLU A 135 0.42 6.75 9.13
N ALA A 136 0.39 7.45 10.27
CA ALA A 136 0.37 8.92 10.30
C ALA A 136 1.65 9.51 9.70
N ALA A 137 2.82 8.97 10.06
CA ALA A 137 4.10 9.40 9.49
C ALA A 137 4.17 9.14 7.98
N THR A 138 3.74 7.95 7.54
CA THR A 138 3.68 7.58 6.10
C THR A 138 2.63 8.39 5.35
N LYS A 139 1.58 8.89 6.03
CA LYS A 139 0.60 9.82 5.46
C LYS A 139 1.20 11.17 5.08
N GLY A 140 2.17 11.65 5.85
CA GLY A 140 2.89 12.91 5.57
C GLY A 140 4.06 12.77 4.59
N GLN A 141 4.51 11.55 4.27
CA GLN A 141 5.72 11.30 3.49
C GLN A 141 5.40 10.80 2.07
N GLY A 142 5.62 11.65 1.07
CA GLY A 142 5.65 11.27 -0.35
C GLY A 142 4.69 12.06 -1.25
N PRO A 143 4.94 12.06 -2.58
CA PRO A 143 4.04 12.70 -3.54
C PRO A 143 2.70 11.96 -3.55
N ARG A 144 1.61 12.70 -3.41
CA ARG A 144 0.24 12.17 -3.40
C ARG A 144 -0.60 12.92 -4.41
N LEU A 145 -1.55 12.20 -5.00
CA LEU A 145 -2.60 12.84 -5.76
C LEU A 145 -3.53 13.59 -4.78
N PRO A 146 -4.03 14.78 -5.14
CA PRO A 146 -5.06 15.45 -4.38
C PRO A 146 -6.27 14.54 -4.18
N THR A 147 -6.77 14.48 -2.95
CA THR A 147 -7.94 13.70 -2.58
C THR A 147 -9.15 14.62 -2.44
N VAL A 148 -10.36 14.10 -2.64
CA VAL A 148 -11.60 14.85 -2.40
C VAL A 148 -11.83 14.95 -0.90
N GLU A 149 -11.89 16.17 -0.36
CA GLU A 149 -12.19 16.44 1.05
C GLU A 149 -13.68 16.69 1.30
N ASP A 150 -14.32 17.43 0.39
CA ASP A 150 -15.73 17.79 0.49
C ASP A 150 -16.35 17.80 -0.92
N LEU A 151 -17.59 17.31 -1.01
CA LEU A 151 -18.37 17.31 -2.23
C LEU A 151 -19.80 17.77 -1.91
N ARG A 152 -20.15 18.96 -2.38
CA ARG A 152 -21.48 19.55 -2.22
C ARG A 152 -22.18 19.64 -3.56
N TRP A 153 -23.49 19.45 -3.56
CA TRP A 153 -24.30 19.57 -4.77
C TRP A 153 -25.64 20.21 -4.46
N ARG A 154 -26.21 20.89 -5.45
CA ARG A 154 -27.59 21.35 -5.44
C ARG A 154 -28.21 21.17 -6.82
N VAL A 155 -29.53 21.05 -6.87
CA VAL A 155 -30.30 20.95 -8.11
C VAL A 155 -30.97 22.29 -8.34
N ASP A 156 -30.63 22.93 -9.45
CA ASP A 156 -31.23 24.19 -9.88
C ASP A 156 -32.29 23.87 -10.95
N VAL A 157 -33.49 24.44 -10.80
CA VAL A 157 -34.60 24.31 -11.76
C VAL A 157 -34.94 25.69 -12.29
N ALA A 158 -34.65 25.93 -13.56
CA ALA A 158 -35.01 27.19 -14.22
C ALA A 158 -36.52 27.18 -14.56
N ILE A 159 -37.29 28.07 -13.93
CA ILE A 159 -38.72 28.26 -14.23
C ILE A 159 -38.86 29.34 -15.30
N SER A 160 -39.64 29.06 -16.33
CA SER A 160 -39.93 30.01 -17.40
C SER A 160 -41.41 30.23 -17.57
N THR A 161 -41.77 31.49 -17.70
CA THR A 161 -43.16 31.95 -17.85
C THR A 161 -43.52 32.38 -19.28
N SER A 162 -42.59 32.33 -20.25
CA SER A 162 -42.87 32.71 -21.65
C SER A 162 -43.12 31.47 -22.52
N SER A 163 -44.25 31.46 -23.23
CA SER A 163 -44.90 30.34 -23.95
C SER A 163 -44.13 29.69 -25.13
N LEU A 164 -42.86 30.02 -25.34
CA LEU A 164 -42.02 29.36 -26.34
C LEU A 164 -41.04 28.43 -25.62
N VAL A 165 -41.45 27.16 -25.50
CA VAL A 165 -40.65 25.98 -25.16
C VAL A 165 -39.51 26.26 -24.17
N ARG A 166 -39.84 26.51 -22.91
CA ARG A 166 -38.86 26.38 -21.82
C ARG A 166 -39.20 25.13 -21.04
N ALA A 167 -38.54 24.04 -21.42
CA ALA A 167 -38.50 22.83 -20.63
C ALA A 167 -37.92 23.20 -19.25
N LEU A 168 -38.57 22.72 -18.18
CA LEU A 168 -37.98 22.61 -16.86
C LEU A 168 -36.75 21.70 -16.99
N GLN A 169 -35.60 22.26 -17.38
CA GLN A 169 -34.36 21.51 -17.51
C GLN A 169 -33.62 21.64 -16.18
N PRO A 170 -33.70 20.65 -15.30
CA PRO A 170 -32.90 20.65 -14.09
C PRO A 170 -31.42 20.57 -14.46
N SER A 171 -30.60 21.35 -13.77
CA SER A 171 -29.15 21.19 -13.79
C SER A 171 -28.60 21.04 -12.38
N ILE A 172 -27.48 20.32 -12.26
CA ILE A 172 -26.87 20.00 -10.97
C ILE A 172 -25.61 20.83 -10.86
N LEU A 173 -25.58 21.76 -9.90
CA LEU A 173 -24.36 22.49 -9.58
C LEU A 173 -23.57 21.70 -8.54
N MET A 174 -22.34 21.32 -8.88
CA MET A 174 -21.46 20.57 -7.99
C MET A 174 -20.26 21.43 -7.58
N GLN A 175 -19.85 21.29 -6.32
CA GLN A 175 -18.67 21.92 -5.74
C GLN A 175 -17.82 20.83 -5.07
N MET A 176 -16.55 20.75 -5.47
CA MET A 176 -15.57 19.79 -4.97
C MET A 176 -14.41 20.55 -4.34
N LYS A 177 -14.08 20.25 -3.08
CA LYS A 177 -12.88 20.73 -2.39
C LYS A 177 -11.84 19.63 -2.36
N LEU A 178 -10.62 19.94 -2.79
CA LEU A 178 -9.48 19.03 -2.82
C LEU A 178 -8.52 19.29 -1.66
N SER A 179 -7.72 18.29 -1.30
CA SER A 179 -6.73 18.37 -0.21
C SER A 179 -5.53 19.28 -0.46
N ASP A 180 -5.35 19.74 -1.70
CA ASP A 180 -4.38 20.78 -2.06
C ASP A 180 -4.95 22.20 -1.92
N GLY A 181 -6.15 22.33 -1.35
CA GLY A 181 -6.85 23.60 -1.14
C GLY A 181 -7.62 24.10 -2.36
N ARG A 182 -7.52 23.44 -3.53
CA ARG A 182 -8.28 23.83 -4.71
C ARG A 182 -9.76 23.51 -4.55
N THR A 183 -10.60 24.41 -5.05
CA THR A 183 -12.05 24.24 -5.10
C THR A 183 -12.50 24.31 -6.55
N HIS A 184 -13.21 23.28 -7.01
CA HIS A 184 -13.78 23.21 -8.35
C HIS A 184 -15.29 23.32 -8.25
N GLN A 185 -15.88 24.22 -9.02
CA GLN A 185 -17.32 24.35 -9.15
C GLN A 185 -17.70 24.21 -10.62
N PHE A 186 -18.65 23.34 -10.91
CA PHE A 186 -19.06 23.03 -12.28
C PHE A 186 -20.51 22.57 -12.34
N GLU A 187 -21.14 22.83 -13.48
CA GLU A 187 -22.50 22.40 -13.77
C GLU A 187 -22.49 21.02 -14.46
N VAL A 188 -23.38 20.14 -14.00
CA VAL A 188 -23.52 18.77 -14.48
C VAL A 188 -24.94 18.59 -15.00
N PRO A 189 -25.11 18.39 -16.33
CA PRO A 189 -26.38 17.98 -16.90
C PRO A 189 -26.84 16.63 -16.34
N VAL A 190 -28.15 16.41 -16.24
CA VAL A 190 -28.71 15.16 -15.68
C VAL A 190 -28.17 13.91 -16.37
N SER A 191 -28.01 13.93 -17.69
CA SER A 191 -27.43 12.80 -18.46
C SER A 191 -26.02 12.45 -17.99
N LYS A 192 -25.15 13.45 -17.79
CA LYS A 192 -23.78 13.27 -17.29
C LYS A 192 -23.73 12.86 -15.83
N PHE A 193 -24.69 13.29 -15.02
CA PHE A 193 -24.82 12.82 -13.66
C PHE A 193 -25.15 11.33 -13.59
N GLN A 194 -26.05 10.83 -14.45
CA GLN A 194 -26.37 9.40 -14.51
C GLN A 194 -25.17 8.57 -14.97
N GLU A 195 -24.40 9.07 -15.96
CA GLU A 195 -23.14 8.45 -16.39
C GLU A 195 -22.13 8.38 -15.23
N LEU A 196 -21.94 9.49 -14.51
CA LEU A 196 -21.06 9.55 -13.34
C LEU A 196 -21.50 8.54 -12.27
N ARG A 197 -22.81 8.50 -11.94
CA ARG A 197 -23.37 7.56 -10.97
C ARG A 197 -23.09 6.10 -11.36
N TYR A 198 -23.31 5.75 -12.64
CA TYR A 198 -23.04 4.41 -13.15
C TYR A 198 -21.55 4.06 -13.04
N ASN A 199 -20.67 4.94 -13.50
CA ASN A 199 -19.21 4.71 -13.49
C ASN A 199 -18.66 4.59 -12.06
N VAL A 200 -19.14 5.41 -11.12
CA VAL A 200 -18.76 5.31 -9.70
C VAL A 200 -19.24 3.96 -9.13
N ALA A 201 -20.48 3.54 -9.42
CA ALA A 201 -20.98 2.24 -8.96
C ALA A 201 -20.17 1.08 -9.54
N LEU A 202 -19.77 1.17 -10.81
CA LEU A 202 -18.93 0.17 -11.47
C LEU A 202 -17.55 0.07 -10.79
N ILE A 203 -16.87 1.20 -10.57
CA ILE A 203 -15.58 1.25 -9.89
C ILE A 203 -15.70 0.69 -8.47
N LEU A 204 -16.73 1.08 -7.70
CA LEU A 204 -16.96 0.56 -6.36
C LEU A 204 -17.18 -0.96 -6.36
N LYS A 205 -17.92 -1.48 -7.35
CA LYS A 205 -18.10 -2.92 -7.52
C LYS A 205 -16.77 -3.62 -7.80
N GLU A 206 -15.98 -3.10 -8.75
CA GLU A 206 -14.66 -3.64 -9.10
C GLU A 206 -13.70 -3.62 -7.90
N MET A 207 -13.67 -2.52 -7.14
CA MET A 207 -12.88 -2.40 -5.92
C MET A 207 -13.28 -3.46 -4.88
N ASN A 208 -14.58 -3.66 -4.67
CA ASN A 208 -15.10 -4.67 -3.75
C ASN A 208 -14.81 -6.10 -4.23
N ASP A 209 -14.88 -6.36 -5.53
CA ASP A 209 -14.53 -7.65 -6.11
C ASP A 209 -13.03 -7.94 -5.97
N LEU A 210 -12.17 -6.93 -6.13
CA LEU A 210 -10.73 -7.02 -5.85
C LEU A 210 -10.45 -7.31 -4.38
N GLU A 211 -11.14 -6.64 -3.45
CA GLU A 211 -10.99 -6.88 -2.02
C GLU A 211 -11.42 -8.31 -1.65
N LYS A 212 -12.56 -8.78 -2.15
CA LYS A 212 -13.03 -10.16 -1.91
C LYS A 212 -12.07 -11.22 -2.45
N ARG A 213 -11.46 -10.99 -3.62
CA ARG A 213 -10.44 -11.92 -4.18
C ARG A 213 -9.21 -12.04 -3.28
N SER A 214 -8.84 -10.99 -2.54
CA SER A 214 -7.74 -11.05 -1.57
C SER A 214 -8.08 -11.88 -0.32
N ILE A 215 -9.37 -11.96 0.04
CA ILE A 215 -9.87 -12.68 1.22
C ILE A 215 -10.12 -14.18 0.93
N LEU A 216 -10.48 -14.53 -0.31
CA LEU A 216 -10.88 -15.88 -0.72
C LEU A 216 -9.73 -16.86 -0.97
N LYS A 217 -8.46 -16.48 -0.71
CA LYS A 217 -7.30 -17.39 -0.83
C LYS A 217 -7.15 -18.36 0.35
N ILE A 218 -8.03 -18.32 1.34
CA ILE A 218 -8.08 -19.31 2.42
C ILE A 218 -8.84 -20.53 1.89
N GLN A 219 -8.13 -21.53 1.37
CA GLN A 219 -8.66 -22.89 1.26
C GLN A 219 -7.65 -23.87 1.86
N ASP A 220 -8.09 -24.43 2.99
CA ASP A 220 -7.70 -25.63 3.77
C ASP A 220 -6.33 -26.27 3.59
#